data_AF-A0A290Q927-F1
#
_entry.id   AF-A0A290Q927-F1
#
_cell.length_a   1.000
_cell.length_b   1.000
_cell.length_c   1.000
_cell.angle_alpha   90.00
_cell.angle_beta   90.00
_cell.angle_gamma   90.00
#
_symmetry.space_group_name_H-M   'P 1'
#
loop_
_entity.id
_entity.type
_entity.pdbx_description
1 polymer ?
#
loop_
_entity_poly.entity_id
_entity_poly.type
_entity_poly.pdbx_seq_one_letter_code
_entity_poly.pdbx_strand_id
1 'polypeptide(L)'
;MRDSARIPAVLAAIHNVWKRNPDLRLAQLIVTAASQSGRSVECPELFSLGDEDLIRGLSNYDHRPLPPSRPKEEHPNDRFWSGDHIDGITLTLNQHVRFIQGEHAGREGFVISLEALTPEPTFRVERMDDGFDVVIPQSWLQAVE
;
A
#
# COMPACT_ATOMS: atom_id res chain seq x y z
N MET A 1 -2.06 -14.28 2.00
CA MET A 1 -3.51 -14.53 2.19
C MET A 1 -3.83 -14.36 3.67
N ARG A 2 -4.93 -13.69 4.04
CA ARG A 2 -5.30 -13.53 5.47
C ARG A 2 -5.94 -14.83 5.98
N ASP A 3 -5.65 -15.19 7.22
CA ASP A 3 -6.23 -16.36 7.89
C ASP A 3 -7.76 -16.22 8.05
N SER A 4 -8.50 -17.27 7.68
CA SER A 4 -9.96 -17.34 7.82
C SER A 4 -10.39 -17.58 9.27
N ALA A 5 -9.52 -18.11 10.14
CA ALA A 5 -9.83 -18.37 11.54
C ALA A 5 -10.15 -17.10 12.34
N ARG A 6 -9.79 -15.91 11.83
CA ARG A 6 -10.16 -14.62 12.44
C ARG A 6 -11.64 -14.27 12.30
N ILE A 7 -12.34 -14.83 11.31
CA ILE A 7 -13.69 -14.39 10.91
C ILE A 7 -14.70 -14.59 12.06
N PRO A 8 -14.80 -15.77 12.71
CA PRO A 8 -15.78 -15.98 13.77
C PRO A 8 -15.62 -15.01 14.95
N ALA A 9 -14.38 -14.71 15.35
CA ALA A 9 -14.12 -13.79 16.45
C ALA A 9 -14.61 -12.36 16.15
N VAL A 10 -14.38 -11.88 14.92
CA VAL A 10 -14.85 -10.55 14.48
C VAL A 10 -16.37 -10.50 14.42
N LEU A 11 -17.02 -11.52 13.86
CA LEU A 11 -18.48 -11.58 13.77
C LEU A 11 -19.14 -11.62 15.17
N ALA A 12 -18.57 -12.39 16.10
CA ALA A 12 -19.05 -12.44 17.47
C ALA A 12 -18.96 -11.08 18.18
N ALA A 13 -17.86 -10.35 17.98
CA ALA A 13 -17.68 -9.02 18.55
C ALA A 13 -18.70 -8.02 18.00
N ILE A 14 -18.88 -8.00 16.67
CA ILE A 14 -19.90 -7.16 16.00
C ILE A 14 -21.28 -7.47 16.55
N HIS A 15 -21.68 -8.75 16.55
CA HIS A 15 -22.98 -9.19 17.04
C HIS A 15 -23.24 -8.75 18.48
N ASN A 16 -22.28 -8.93 19.38
CA ASN A 16 -22.44 -8.58 20.80
C ASN A 16 -22.53 -7.07 21.05
N VAL A 17 -21.82 -6.25 20.28
CA VAL A 17 -21.93 -4.79 20.36
C VAL A 17 -23.25 -4.33 19.76
N TRP A 18 -23.63 -4.86 18.61
CA TRP A 18 -24.83 -4.44 17.89
C TRP A 18 -26.10 -4.81 18.64
N LYS A 19 -26.15 -6.00 19.24
CA LYS A 19 -27.26 -6.43 20.12
C LYS A 19 -27.51 -5.47 21.29
N ARG A 20 -26.47 -4.79 21.78
CA ARG A 20 -26.57 -3.79 22.86
C ARG A 20 -26.95 -2.39 22.35
N ASN A 21 -26.85 -2.14 21.05
CA ASN A 21 -27.08 -0.85 20.40
C ASN A 21 -27.93 -1.04 19.13
N PRO A 22 -29.19 -1.49 19.24
CA PRO A 22 -30.01 -1.89 18.10
C PRO A 22 -30.38 -0.74 17.15
N ASP A 23 -30.32 0.51 17.62
CA ASP A 23 -30.63 1.69 16.82
C ASP A 23 -29.52 2.06 15.83
N LEU A 24 -28.30 1.53 16.04
CA LEU A 24 -27.21 1.73 15.09
C LEU A 24 -27.40 0.80 13.90
N ARG A 25 -27.14 1.31 12.70
CA ARG A 25 -26.93 0.44 11.52
C ARG A 25 -25.53 -0.16 11.58
N LEU A 26 -25.31 -1.31 10.95
CA LEU A 26 -24.01 -2.01 11.00
C LEU A 26 -22.87 -1.12 10.49
N ALA A 27 -23.11 -0.36 9.41
CA ALA A 27 -22.10 0.51 8.85
C ALA A 27 -21.70 1.66 9.79
N GLN A 28 -22.67 2.20 10.55
CA GLN A 28 -22.38 3.19 11.60
C GLN A 28 -21.53 2.60 12.71
N LEU A 29 -21.90 1.40 13.17
CA LEU A 29 -21.13 0.68 14.20
C LEU A 29 -19.68 0.46 13.76
N ILE A 30 -19.45 0.06 12.51
CA ILE A 30 -18.11 -0.16 11.95
C ILE A 30 -17.30 1.14 11.93
N VAL A 31 -17.86 2.23 11.40
CA VAL A 31 -17.18 3.53 11.33
C VAL A 31 -16.84 4.02 12.74
N THR A 32 -17.79 3.96 13.68
CA THR A 32 -17.56 4.35 15.08
C THR A 32 -16.47 3.49 15.72
N ALA A 33 -16.51 2.16 15.56
CA ALA A 33 -15.49 1.27 16.10
C ALA A 33 -14.09 1.53 15.51
N ALA A 34 -14.01 1.85 14.22
CA ALA A 34 -12.75 2.20 13.57
C ALA A 34 -12.16 3.50 14.15
N SER A 35 -13.00 4.53 14.37
CA SER A 35 -12.55 5.76 15.05
C SER A 35 -12.05 5.50 16.47
N GLN A 36 -12.72 4.62 17.23
CA GLN A 36 -12.30 4.23 18.58
C GLN A 36 -11.00 3.41 18.60
N SER A 37 -10.58 2.82 17.46
CA SER A 37 -9.29 2.13 17.34
C SER A 37 -8.09 3.09 17.14
N GLY A 38 -8.32 4.41 17.15
CA GLY A 38 -7.30 5.42 16.88
C GLY A 38 -7.05 5.68 15.39
N ARG A 39 -7.89 5.15 14.51
CA ARG A 39 -7.83 5.43 13.06
C ARG A 39 -8.75 6.60 12.72
N SER A 40 -8.29 7.53 11.89
CA SER A 40 -9.18 8.52 11.29
C SER A 40 -9.97 7.86 10.16
N VAL A 41 -11.29 7.75 10.33
CA VAL A 41 -12.20 7.21 9.31
C VAL A 41 -13.33 8.21 9.09
N GLU A 42 -13.20 9.01 8.04
CA GLU A 42 -14.25 9.89 7.55
C GLU A 42 -14.83 9.28 6.27
N CYS A 43 -15.96 8.59 6.40
CA CYS A 43 -16.67 8.01 5.25
C CYS A 43 -18.19 8.19 5.45
N PRO A 44 -18.73 9.37 5.10
CA PRO A 44 -20.14 9.69 5.26
C PRO A 44 -21.07 8.75 4.48
N GLU A 45 -20.65 8.28 3.31
CA GLU A 45 -21.39 7.36 2.46
C GLU A 45 -21.56 6.01 3.15
N LEU A 46 -20.49 5.49 3.76
CA LEU A 46 -20.57 4.26 4.55
C LEU A 46 -21.38 4.50 5.83
N PHE A 47 -21.15 5.60 6.52
CA PHE A 47 -21.89 5.93 7.75
C PHE A 47 -23.41 6.06 7.52
N SER A 48 -23.82 6.52 6.36
CA SER A 48 -25.23 6.69 5.99
C SER A 48 -25.87 5.46 5.37
N LEU A 49 -25.11 4.38 5.12
CA LEU A 49 -25.59 3.17 4.48
C LEU A 49 -26.65 2.44 5.35
N GLY A 50 -27.78 2.09 4.75
CA GLY A 50 -28.83 1.26 5.36
C GLY A 50 -28.45 -0.22 5.43
N ASP A 51 -28.94 -0.95 6.43
CA ASP A 51 -28.67 -2.39 6.56
C ASP A 51 -29.25 -3.18 5.37
N GLU A 52 -30.41 -2.77 4.84
CA GLU A 52 -31.01 -3.38 3.64
C GLU A 52 -30.15 -3.17 2.38
N ASP A 53 -29.52 -2.00 2.25
CA ASP A 53 -28.61 -1.71 1.15
C ASP A 53 -27.32 -2.53 1.27
N LEU A 54 -26.83 -2.71 2.50
CA LEU A 54 -25.67 -3.55 2.80
C LEU A 54 -25.96 -5.03 2.50
N ILE A 55 -27.11 -5.56 2.94
CA ILE A 55 -27.55 -6.93 2.64
C ILE A 55 -27.63 -7.14 1.14
N ARG A 56 -28.28 -6.21 0.41
CA ARG A 56 -28.37 -6.27 -1.05
C ARG A 56 -26.98 -6.26 -1.70
N GLY A 57 -26.07 -5.43 -1.22
CA GLY A 57 -24.69 -5.37 -1.68
C GLY A 57 -23.93 -6.69 -1.46
N LEU A 58 -24.07 -7.30 -0.28
CA LEU A 58 -23.43 -8.57 0.07
C LEU A 58 -23.96 -9.73 -0.77
N SER A 59 -25.28 -9.82 -0.96
CA SER A 59 -25.89 -10.85 -1.83
C SER A 59 -25.41 -10.72 -3.28
N ASN A 60 -25.28 -9.49 -3.78
CA ASN A 60 -24.73 -9.26 -5.12
C ASN A 60 -23.23 -9.60 -5.21
N TYR A 61 -22.48 -9.47 -4.11
CA TYR A 61 -21.06 -9.82 -4.04
C TYR A 61 -20.86 -11.34 -4.08
N ASP A 62 -21.71 -12.10 -3.36
CA ASP A 62 -21.64 -13.57 -3.33
C ASP A 62 -22.04 -14.21 -4.66
N HIS A 63 -22.93 -13.56 -5.43
CA HIS A 63 -23.41 -14.06 -6.71
C HIS A 63 -22.65 -13.56 -7.95
N ARG A 64 -21.69 -12.65 -7.77
CA ARG A 64 -20.84 -12.19 -8.87
C ARG A 64 -19.49 -12.88 -8.74
N PRO A 65 -18.99 -13.62 -9.77
CA PRO A 65 -17.57 -13.91 -9.80
C PRO A 65 -16.87 -12.58 -9.66
N LEU A 66 -15.96 -12.47 -8.68
CA LEU A 66 -15.11 -11.29 -8.53
C LEU A 66 -14.68 -10.91 -9.94
N PRO A 67 -14.93 -9.66 -10.40
CA PRO A 67 -14.36 -9.25 -11.67
C PRO A 67 -12.89 -9.66 -11.60
N PRO A 68 -12.34 -10.34 -12.63
CA PRO A 68 -10.94 -10.73 -12.61
C PRO A 68 -10.18 -9.51 -12.12
N SER A 69 -9.31 -9.69 -11.12
CA SER A 69 -8.45 -8.62 -10.64
C SER A 69 -8.02 -7.88 -11.90
N ARG A 70 -8.30 -6.57 -12.00
CA ARG A 70 -7.78 -5.79 -13.15
C ARG A 70 -6.33 -6.26 -13.30
N PRO A 71 -5.87 -6.67 -14.51
CA PRO A 71 -4.49 -7.08 -14.66
C PRO A 71 -3.69 -6.02 -13.93
N LYS A 72 -2.99 -6.45 -12.86
CA LYS A 72 -2.26 -5.54 -11.99
C LYS A 72 -1.42 -4.75 -12.99
N GLU A 73 -1.69 -3.46 -13.17
CA GLU A 73 -0.74 -2.65 -13.93
C GLU A 73 0.56 -2.88 -13.18
N GLU A 74 1.47 -3.62 -13.79
CA GLU A 74 2.71 -4.02 -13.15
C GLU A 74 3.42 -2.72 -12.85
N HIS A 75 3.31 -2.28 -11.60
CA HIS A 75 4.02 -1.10 -11.17
C HIS A 75 5.50 -1.47 -11.31
N PRO A 76 6.36 -0.64 -11.91
CA PRO A 76 7.77 -0.97 -12.11
C PRO A 76 8.46 -1.44 -10.80
N ASN A 77 8.00 -0.93 -9.65
CA ASN A 77 8.42 -1.39 -8.32
C ASN A 77 8.07 -2.84 -7.97
N ASP A 78 6.98 -3.43 -8.48
CA ASP A 78 6.65 -4.82 -8.18
C ASP A 78 7.77 -5.76 -8.64
N ARG A 79 8.27 -5.54 -9.87
CA ARG A 79 9.41 -6.27 -10.44
C ARG A 79 10.74 -5.90 -9.79
N PHE A 80 10.92 -4.62 -9.43
CA PHE A 80 12.15 -4.17 -8.77
C PHE A 80 12.30 -4.78 -7.36
N TRP A 81 11.21 -4.83 -6.59
CA TRP A 81 11.20 -5.39 -5.24
C TRP A 81 11.25 -6.93 -5.22
N SER A 82 10.77 -7.62 -6.26
CA SER A 82 10.95 -9.07 -6.40
C SER A 82 12.37 -9.44 -6.82
N GLY A 83 13.19 -8.47 -7.25
CA GLY A 83 14.52 -8.71 -7.81
C GLY A 83 14.48 -9.25 -9.25
N ASP A 84 13.34 -9.10 -9.94
CA ASP A 84 13.23 -9.47 -11.35
C ASP A 84 14.11 -8.55 -12.20
N HIS A 85 14.69 -9.10 -13.27
CA HIS A 85 15.42 -8.31 -14.24
C HIS A 85 14.49 -7.30 -14.92
N ILE A 86 14.92 -6.04 -15.01
CA ILE A 86 14.22 -4.96 -15.73
C ILE A 86 15.22 -4.33 -16.70
N ASP A 87 14.86 -4.27 -17.98
CA ASP A 87 15.73 -3.72 -19.03
C ASP A 87 16.14 -2.27 -18.70
N GLY A 88 17.44 -1.99 -18.80
CA GLY A 88 18.02 -0.67 -18.54
C GLY A 88 18.35 -0.38 -17.06
N ILE A 89 17.93 -1.24 -16.13
CA ILE A 89 18.26 -1.12 -14.71
C ILE A 89 19.51 -1.92 -14.37
N THR A 90 20.46 -1.28 -13.69
CA THR A 90 21.72 -1.89 -13.24
C THR A 90 21.85 -1.94 -11.71
N LEU A 91 20.96 -1.26 -10.99
CA LEU A 91 20.93 -1.21 -9.52
C LEU A 91 19.82 -2.12 -8.99
N THR A 92 19.97 -2.61 -7.76
CA THR A 92 18.98 -3.45 -7.08
C THR A 92 18.49 -2.81 -5.78
N LEU A 93 17.40 -3.33 -5.23
CA LEU A 93 16.90 -2.91 -3.93
C LEU A 93 17.99 -3.04 -2.85
N ASN A 94 18.10 -2.02 -2.00
CA ASN A 94 19.10 -1.87 -0.94
C ASN A 94 20.56 -1.90 -1.43
N GLN A 95 20.80 -1.71 -2.72
CA GLN A 95 22.17 -1.56 -3.24
C GLN A 95 22.79 -0.30 -2.62
N HIS A 96 23.97 -0.47 -2.03
CA HIS A 96 24.78 0.65 -1.57
C HIS A 96 25.33 1.40 -2.79
N VAL A 97 25.10 2.70 -2.84
CA VAL A 97 25.49 3.57 -3.95
C VAL A 97 26.16 4.85 -3.47
N ARG A 98 27.06 5.37 -4.30
CA ARG A 98 27.64 6.70 -4.18
C ARG A 98 27.03 7.61 -5.23
N PHE A 99 26.66 8.83 -4.84
CA PHE A 99 26.25 9.87 -5.77
C PHE A 99 27.51 10.41 -6.46
N ILE A 100 27.59 10.30 -7.79
CA ILE A 100 28.75 10.74 -8.57
C ILE A 100 28.56 12.10 -9.26
N GLN A 101 27.34 12.63 -9.26
CA GLN A 101 26.99 13.92 -9.87
C GLN A 101 25.89 14.64 -9.07
N GLY A 102 25.77 15.95 -9.27
CA GLY A 102 24.73 16.79 -8.68
C GLY A 102 25.08 17.37 -7.31
N GLU A 103 24.07 17.90 -6.62
CA GLU A 103 24.21 18.53 -5.29
C GLU A 103 24.75 17.58 -4.22
N HIS A 104 24.47 16.29 -4.36
CA HIS A 104 24.87 15.25 -3.41
C HIS A 104 26.14 14.51 -3.82
N ALA A 105 26.87 14.98 -4.84
CA ALA A 105 28.08 14.31 -5.32
C ALA A 105 29.10 14.03 -4.19
N GLY A 106 29.63 12.81 -4.17
CA GLY A 106 30.55 12.31 -3.15
C GLY A 106 29.86 11.72 -1.91
N ARG A 107 28.55 11.90 -1.73
CA ARG A 107 27.79 11.28 -0.64
C ARG A 107 27.40 9.84 -0.98
N GLU A 108 26.88 9.11 0.00
CA GLU A 108 26.47 7.71 -0.11
C GLU A 108 25.03 7.50 0.36
N GLY A 109 24.41 6.41 -0.10
CA GLY A 109 23.01 6.09 0.16
C GLY A 109 22.62 4.68 -0.26
N PHE A 110 21.36 4.32 -0.01
CA PHE A 110 20.80 3.02 -0.40
C PHE A 110 19.63 3.20 -1.35
N VAL A 111 19.61 2.41 -2.42
CA VAL A 111 18.49 2.41 -3.37
C VAL A 111 17.25 1.76 -2.73
N ILE A 112 16.12 2.47 -2.65
CA ILE A 112 14.91 1.97 -1.98
C ILE A 112 13.72 1.74 -2.92
N SER A 113 13.63 2.46 -4.03
CA SER A 113 12.59 2.24 -5.06
C SER A 113 13.02 2.73 -6.44
N LEU A 114 12.38 2.17 -7.46
CA LEU A 114 12.41 2.64 -8.83
C LEU A 114 11.21 3.59 -9.06
N GLU A 115 11.49 4.84 -9.40
CA GLU A 115 10.45 5.89 -9.54
C GLU A 115 9.98 6.02 -11.00
N ALA A 116 10.90 5.93 -11.97
CA ALA A 116 10.58 5.97 -13.39
C ALA A 116 11.58 5.17 -14.22
N LEU A 117 11.19 4.76 -15.43
CA LEU A 117 12.07 4.09 -16.42
C LEU A 117 12.47 5.02 -17.58
N THR A 118 11.65 6.01 -17.89
CA THR A 118 11.81 6.91 -19.04
C THR A 118 11.83 8.36 -18.58
N PRO A 119 12.68 9.23 -19.15
CA PRO A 119 13.62 8.96 -20.26
C PRO A 119 14.85 8.13 -19.86
N GLU A 120 15.18 8.06 -18.57
CA GLU A 120 16.16 7.13 -18.00
C GLU A 120 15.64 6.62 -16.65
N PRO A 121 16.16 5.48 -16.14
CA PRO A 121 15.76 5.00 -14.83
C PRO A 121 16.12 5.98 -13.71
N THR A 122 15.14 6.31 -12.88
CA THR A 122 15.35 7.12 -11.67
C THR A 122 15.00 6.33 -10.42
N PHE A 123 15.81 6.50 -9.39
CA PHE A 123 15.67 5.80 -8.13
C PHE A 123 15.42 6.78 -7.01
N ARG A 124 14.62 6.34 -6.05
CA ARG A 124 14.65 6.92 -4.72
C ARG A 124 15.82 6.30 -3.97
N VAL A 125 16.68 7.15 -3.43
CA VAL A 125 17.85 6.77 -2.64
C VAL A 125 17.74 7.41 -1.28
N GLU A 126 17.77 6.60 -0.22
CA GLU A 126 17.87 7.05 1.16
C GLU A 126 19.32 7.47 1.41
N ARG A 127 19.56 8.75 1.75
CA ARG A 127 20.92 9.24 1.99
C ARG A 127 21.41 8.84 3.37
N MET A 128 22.67 8.39 3.46
CA MET A 128 23.26 7.95 4.73
C MET A 128 23.55 9.10 5.71
N ASP A 129 23.73 10.32 5.22
CA ASP A 129 24.15 11.46 6.03
C ASP A 129 23.02 12.00 6.92
N ASP A 130 21.81 12.07 6.39
CA ASP A 130 20.66 12.64 7.09
C ASP A 130 19.38 11.79 7.06
N GLY A 131 19.40 10.63 6.38
CA GLY A 131 18.27 9.72 6.28
C GLY A 131 17.12 10.24 5.41
N PHE A 132 17.32 11.33 4.66
CA PHE A 132 16.31 11.83 3.74
C PHE A 132 16.41 11.17 2.38
N ASP A 133 15.25 10.91 1.79
CA ASP A 133 15.13 10.37 0.44
C ASP A 133 15.35 11.44 -0.62
N VAL A 134 16.04 11.07 -1.69
CA VAL A 134 16.15 11.88 -2.90
C VAL A 134 15.88 11.03 -4.14
N VAL A 135 15.21 11.62 -5.13
CA VAL A 135 15.00 10.97 -6.44
C VAL A 135 16.10 11.38 -7.39
N ILE A 136 16.89 10.41 -7.86
CA ILE A 136 18.11 10.65 -8.65
C ILE A 136 18.17 9.66 -9.83
N PRO A 137 18.62 10.11 -11.02
CA PRO A 137 18.82 9.22 -12.16
C PRO A 137 19.93 8.20 -11.93
N GLN A 138 19.80 7.00 -12.52
CA GLN A 138 20.80 5.93 -12.43
C GLN A 138 22.19 6.39 -12.86
N SER A 139 22.26 7.24 -13.89
CA SER A 139 23.50 7.78 -14.43
C SER A 139 24.29 8.62 -13.43
N TRP A 140 23.68 9.06 -12.33
CA TRP A 140 24.31 9.84 -11.27
C TRP A 140 24.69 8.99 -10.06
N LEU A 141 24.49 7.67 -10.14
CA LEU A 141 24.76 6.72 -9.08
C LEU A 141 25.82 5.72 -9.53
N GLN A 142 26.70 5.35 -8.60
CA GLN A 142 27.65 4.27 -8.78
C GLN A 142 27.49 3.28 -7.64
N ALA A 143 27.37 1.98 -7.95
CA ALA A 143 27.38 0.94 -6.93
C ALA A 143 28.72 0.95 -6.17
N VAL A 144 28.64 0.88 -4.85
CA VAL A 144 29.82 0.74 -3.97
C VAL A 144 29.93 -0.74 -3.62
N GLU A 145 31.11 -1.32 -3.87
CA GLU A 145 31.46 -2.69 -3.48
C GLU A 145 31.57 -2.87 -1.96
#